data_AF-A0A820SCB4-F1
#
_entry.id   AF-A0A820SCB4-F1
#
_cell.length_a   1.000
_cell.length_b   1.000
_cell.length_c   1.000
_cell.angle_alpha   90.00
_cell.angle_beta   90.00
_cell.angle_gamma   90.00
#
_symmetry.space_group_name_H-M   'P 1'
#
loop_
_entity.id
_entity.type
_entity.pdbx_description
1 polymer ?
#
loop_
_entity_poly.entity_id
_entity_poly.type
_entity_poly.pdbx_seq_one_letter_code
_entity_poly.pdbx_strand_id
1 'polypeptide(L)'
;MKFNQTSNYDCCQNLSQKNYCFLYHSKQHLTQNGACMEARSVTNHPPCLLNSDCQRQGNDVSCVHPFSSDNITRLIRIVHSQGPPILFVGSINEIYQTVKIQSYQAKYNFVSTILITDIPLFFQYVAAFSFALAFFNAVPCYAFDGQYILLALIEYLSPSLYQRRHNRLILFSLIFGTCLLIINISLAFARYFL
;
A
#
# COMPACT_ATOMS: atom_id res chain seq x y z
N MET A 1 30.70 -2.17 -24.16
CA MET A 1 31.06 -1.44 -22.91
C MET A 1 31.59 -0.08 -23.32
N LYS A 2 31.09 1.02 -22.76
CA LYS A 2 31.69 2.35 -22.96
C LYS A 2 32.37 2.75 -21.65
N PHE A 3 33.69 2.87 -21.69
CA PHE A 3 34.49 3.32 -20.56
C PHE A 3 34.53 4.85 -20.62
N ASN A 4 34.06 5.53 -19.57
CA ASN A 4 34.16 6.98 -19.48
C ASN A 4 35.04 7.29 -18.26
N GLN A 5 36.27 7.74 -18.52
CA GLN A 5 37.17 8.19 -17.48
C GLN A 5 36.84 9.64 -17.15
N THR A 6 35.88 9.87 -16.27
CA THR A 6 35.62 11.22 -15.75
C THR A 6 35.43 11.21 -14.25
N SER A 7 36.40 11.80 -13.56
CA SER A 7 36.33 12.29 -12.19
C SER A 7 35.47 13.57 -12.11
N ASN A 8 34.22 13.51 -12.57
CA ASN A 8 33.21 14.55 -12.34
C ASN A 8 31.78 14.05 -12.69
N TYR A 9 31.03 13.72 -11.64
CA TYR A 9 29.57 13.73 -11.43
C TYR A 9 28.53 13.32 -12.50
N ASP A 10 28.84 12.69 -13.64
CA ASP A 10 27.79 12.00 -14.41
C ASP A 10 28.36 10.92 -15.35
N CYS A 11 28.28 9.67 -14.90
CA CYS A 11 28.83 8.50 -15.59
C CYS A 11 27.96 7.98 -16.76
N CYS A 12 26.66 8.33 -16.78
CA CYS A 12 25.69 7.86 -17.77
C CYS A 12 24.85 9.03 -18.30
N GLN A 13 25.45 10.07 -18.88
CA GLN A 13 24.69 11.16 -19.50
C GLN A 13 23.98 10.67 -20.78
N ASN A 14 22.67 10.92 -20.89
CA ASN A 14 21.84 10.63 -22.07
C ASN A 14 21.70 9.15 -22.46
N LEU A 15 21.85 8.23 -21.51
CA LEU A 15 21.62 6.80 -21.76
C LEU A 15 20.26 6.33 -21.24
N SER A 16 19.71 5.30 -21.91
CA SER A 16 18.42 4.67 -21.59
C SER A 16 18.28 4.30 -20.09
N GLN A 17 17.05 4.35 -19.56
CA GLN A 17 16.67 4.00 -18.17
C GLN A 17 17.17 2.62 -17.68
N LYS A 18 17.65 1.75 -18.57
CA LYS A 18 18.19 0.42 -18.25
C LYS A 18 19.65 0.45 -17.80
N ASN A 19 20.36 1.54 -18.08
CA ASN A 19 21.78 1.67 -17.78
C ASN A 19 22.00 2.27 -16.38
N TYR A 20 23.03 1.79 -15.71
CA TYR A 20 23.43 2.25 -14.40
C TYR A 20 24.95 2.36 -14.35
N CYS A 21 25.45 3.29 -13.52
CA CYS A 21 26.88 3.46 -13.38
C CYS A 21 27.44 2.46 -12.37
N PHE A 22 28.50 1.75 -12.80
CA PHE A 22 29.25 0.87 -11.92
C PHE A 22 30.70 1.32 -11.85
N LEU A 23 31.24 1.34 -10.65
CA LEU A 23 32.65 1.56 -10.38
C LEU A 23 33.38 0.22 -10.36
N TYR A 24 34.61 0.21 -10.88
CA TYR A 24 35.46 -0.97 -10.88
C TYR A 24 36.91 -0.59 -10.58
N HIS A 25 37.67 -1.55 -10.08
CA HIS A 25 39.10 -1.39 -9.83
C HIS A 25 39.89 -2.13 -10.91
N SER A 26 40.76 -1.43 -11.63
CA SER A 26 41.64 -2.02 -12.64
C SER A 26 43.05 -2.17 -12.10
N LYS A 27 43.72 -3.29 -12.40
CA LYS A 27 45.12 -3.53 -12.02
C LYS A 27 46.09 -2.49 -12.62
N GLN A 28 45.68 -1.78 -13.67
CA GLN A 28 46.52 -0.82 -14.40
C GLN A 28 46.37 0.64 -13.92
N HIS A 29 45.32 0.97 -13.15
CA HIS A 29 45.08 2.32 -12.65
C HIS A 29 44.59 2.25 -11.19
N LEU A 30 45.33 2.89 -10.28
CA LEU A 30 44.98 3.02 -8.85
C LEU A 30 43.71 3.85 -8.58
N THR A 31 43.08 4.42 -9.62
CA THR A 31 41.89 5.25 -9.52
C THR A 31 40.62 4.42 -9.78
N GLN A 32 39.58 4.63 -8.96
CA GLN A 32 38.25 4.06 -9.19
C GLN A 32 37.69 4.65 -10.50
N ASN A 33 37.52 3.80 -11.51
CA ASN A 33 36.97 4.21 -12.79
C ASN A 33 35.50 3.80 -12.87
N GLY A 34 34.66 4.67 -13.42
CA GLY A 34 33.25 4.40 -13.69
C GLY A 34 33.03 3.83 -15.09
N ALA A 35 32.07 2.92 -15.22
CA ALA A 35 31.60 2.41 -16.50
C ALA A 35 30.08 2.34 -16.51
N CYS A 36 29.50 2.81 -17.61
CA CYS A 36 28.05 2.75 -17.82
C CYS A 36 27.67 1.40 -18.44
N MET A 37 26.85 0.61 -17.73
CA MET A 37 26.45 -0.73 -18.14
C MET A 37 24.97 -0.98 -17.90
N GLU A 38 24.39 -1.97 -18.59
CA GLU A 38 23.01 -2.37 -18.34
C GLU A 38 22.90 -3.06 -16.97
N ALA A 39 22.09 -2.50 -16.08
CA ALA A 39 21.98 -2.96 -14.70
C ALA A 39 21.57 -4.45 -14.61
N ARG A 40 20.66 -4.88 -15.48
CA ARG A 40 20.19 -6.27 -15.53
C ARG A 40 21.27 -7.25 -15.97
N SER A 41 22.08 -6.88 -16.96
CA SER A 41 23.18 -7.73 -17.41
C SER A 41 24.21 -7.95 -16.29
N VAL A 42 24.57 -6.89 -15.56
CA VAL A 42 25.55 -6.95 -14.48
C VAL A 42 25.00 -7.73 -13.27
N THR A 43 23.78 -7.42 -12.84
CA THR A 43 23.16 -8.03 -11.64
C THR A 43 22.67 -9.46 -11.84
N ASN A 44 22.70 -9.98 -13.07
CA ASN A 44 22.47 -11.40 -13.35
C ASN A 44 23.67 -12.29 -13.01
N HIS A 45 24.87 -11.71 -12.89
CA HIS A 45 26.05 -12.44 -12.43
C HIS A 45 26.01 -12.66 -10.90
N PRO A 46 26.66 -13.73 -10.39
CA PRO A 46 26.69 -13.99 -8.96
C PRO A 46 27.34 -12.82 -8.20
N PRO A 47 26.78 -12.43 -7.03
CA PRO A 47 27.40 -11.41 -6.20
C PRO A 47 28.75 -11.94 -5.67
N CYS A 48 29.71 -11.04 -5.54
CA CYS A 48 31.01 -11.34 -4.95
C CYS A 48 30.90 -11.13 -3.43
N LEU A 49 31.28 -12.14 -2.65
CA LEU A 49 31.23 -12.09 -1.19
C LEU A 49 32.61 -11.78 -0.61
N LEU A 50 33.65 -12.25 -1.29
CA LEU A 50 35.04 -12.11 -0.89
C LEU A 50 35.85 -11.42 -2.00
N ASN A 51 36.91 -10.71 -1.61
CA ASN A 51 37.83 -10.08 -2.57
C ASN A 51 38.50 -11.11 -3.49
N SER A 52 38.63 -12.36 -3.05
CA SER A 52 39.15 -13.47 -3.87
C SER A 52 38.23 -13.83 -5.04
N ASP A 53 36.92 -13.59 -4.92
CA ASP A 53 35.97 -13.83 -6.00
C ASP A 53 36.25 -12.92 -7.21
N CYS A 54 36.80 -11.74 -6.93
CA CYS A 54 37.23 -10.73 -7.91
C CYS A 54 38.61 -11.00 -8.52
N GLN A 55 39.34 -12.02 -8.05
CA GLN A 55 40.74 -12.29 -8.42
C GLN A 55 40.96 -13.74 -8.87
N ARG A 56 40.01 -14.31 -9.62
CA ARG A 56 40.24 -15.62 -10.24
C ARG A 56 41.36 -15.52 -11.28
N GLN A 57 42.51 -16.11 -10.97
CA GLN A 57 43.65 -16.21 -11.87
C GLN A 57 43.22 -16.84 -13.20
N GLY A 58 43.36 -16.09 -14.31
CA GLY A 58 43.22 -16.59 -15.68
C GLY A 58 42.11 -15.96 -16.52
N ASN A 59 41.12 -15.29 -15.92
CA ASN A 59 40.07 -14.57 -16.65
C ASN A 59 40.05 -13.10 -16.24
N ASP A 60 39.85 -12.19 -17.19
CA ASP A 60 39.68 -10.72 -17.00
C ASP A 60 38.35 -10.39 -16.27
N VAL A 61 38.11 -11.01 -15.11
CA VAL A 61 36.92 -10.76 -14.30
C VAL A 61 37.25 -9.69 -13.28
N SER A 62 36.62 -8.52 -13.43
CA SER A 62 36.71 -7.41 -12.49
C SER A 62 35.38 -7.25 -11.76
N CYS A 63 35.43 -7.16 -10.44
CA CYS A 63 34.27 -6.81 -9.65
C CYS A 63 33.86 -5.37 -9.88
N VAL A 64 32.55 -5.16 -9.95
CA VAL A 64 31.95 -3.86 -10.15
C VAL A 64 30.95 -3.59 -9.04
N HIS A 65 30.88 -2.35 -8.58
CA HIS A 65 29.95 -1.92 -7.54
C HIS A 65 29.10 -0.74 -8.04
N PRO A 66 27.80 -0.69 -7.70
CA PRO A 66 26.93 0.40 -8.13
C PRO A 66 27.42 1.74 -7.57
N PHE A 67 27.49 2.75 -8.44
CA PHE A 67 27.76 4.12 -8.01
C PHE A 67 26.48 4.79 -7.53
N SER A 68 26.55 5.49 -6.40
CA SER A 68 25.46 6.29 -5.85
C SER A 68 25.95 7.71 -5.63
N SER A 69 25.27 8.70 -6.22
CA SER A 69 25.56 10.13 -6.04
C SER A 69 25.28 10.62 -4.63
N ASP A 70 24.13 10.23 -4.06
CA ASP A 70 23.52 10.94 -2.92
C ASP A 70 23.53 10.15 -1.62
N ASN A 71 24.26 9.02 -1.53
CA ASN A 71 24.25 8.02 -0.44
C ASN A 71 22.87 7.43 -0.05
N ILE A 72 21.78 8.02 -0.52
CA ILE A 72 20.39 7.65 -0.26
C ILE A 72 19.89 6.67 -1.33
N THR A 73 20.22 6.94 -2.59
CA THR A 73 19.78 6.15 -3.74
C THR A 73 20.61 4.88 -3.86
N ARG A 74 19.95 3.72 -3.88
CA ARG A 74 20.62 2.43 -4.01
C ARG A 74 20.00 1.62 -5.13
N LEU A 75 20.83 0.90 -5.86
CA LEU A 75 20.37 -0.16 -6.76
C LEU A 75 20.07 -1.41 -5.94
N ILE A 76 18.80 -1.79 -5.90
CA ILE A 76 18.28 -2.89 -5.08
C ILE A 76 17.73 -3.98 -5.99
N ARG A 77 18.14 -5.22 -5.75
CA ARG A 77 17.68 -6.41 -6.48
C ARG A 77 16.72 -7.20 -5.61
N ILE A 78 15.45 -7.22 -6.00
CA ILE A 78 14.37 -7.93 -5.31
C ILE A 78 14.19 -9.29 -5.99
N VAL A 79 14.54 -10.36 -5.27
CA VAL A 79 14.40 -11.75 -5.74
C VAL A 79 13.11 -12.33 -5.18
N HIS A 80 12.35 -13.01 -6.03
CA HIS A 80 11.10 -13.70 -5.67
C HIS A 80 11.11 -15.14 -6.21
N SER A 81 10.23 -15.99 -5.70
CA SER A 81 10.21 -17.43 -6.04
C SER A 81 9.77 -17.73 -7.48
N GLN A 82 9.00 -16.85 -8.11
CA GLN A 82 8.39 -17.06 -9.43
C GLN A 82 8.66 -15.88 -10.36
N GLY A 83 9.66 -15.98 -11.23
CA GLY A 83 9.95 -14.97 -12.26
C GLY A 83 11.34 -14.32 -12.16
N PRO A 84 11.66 -13.38 -13.06
CA PRO A 84 12.94 -12.69 -13.09
C PRO A 84 13.03 -11.63 -11.98
N PRO A 85 14.22 -11.42 -11.37
CA PRO A 85 14.40 -10.46 -10.30
C PRO A 85 14.03 -9.03 -10.75
N ILE A 86 13.41 -8.29 -9.85
CA ILE A 86 13.03 -6.89 -10.07
C ILE A 86 14.19 -6.02 -9.61
N LEU A 87 14.56 -5.04 -10.44
CA LEU A 87 15.56 -4.03 -10.09
C LEU A 87 14.84 -2.73 -9.75
N PHE A 88 15.19 -2.17 -8.60
CA PHE A 88 14.67 -0.91 -8.11
C PHE A 88 15.83 0.06 -7.87
N VAL A 89 15.66 1.32 -8.24
CA VAL A 89 16.62 2.40 -7.97
C VAL A 89 15.89 3.46 -7.15
N GLY A 90 16.30 3.64 -5.91
CA GLY A 90 15.67 4.60 -5.00
C GLY A 90 16.12 4.41 -3.56
N SER A 91 15.41 5.03 -2.64
CA SER A 91 15.68 4.84 -1.21
C SER A 91 15.06 3.55 -0.67
N ILE A 92 15.65 2.99 0.38
CA ILE A 92 15.08 1.81 1.06
C ILE A 92 13.70 2.14 1.67
N ASN A 93 13.49 3.39 2.10
CA ASN A 93 12.24 3.83 2.71
C ASN A 93 11.06 3.82 1.70
N GLU A 94 11.31 4.21 0.45
CA GLU A 94 10.31 4.12 -0.63
C GLU A 94 9.85 2.68 -0.86
N ILE A 95 10.76 1.70 -0.79
CA ILE A 95 10.40 0.29 -0.91
C ILE A 95 9.46 -0.12 0.23
N TYR A 96 9.76 0.23 1.48
CA TYR A 96 8.90 -0.13 2.61
C TYR A 96 7.50 0.49 2.52
N GLN A 97 7.38 1.68 1.93
CA GLN A 97 6.09 2.34 1.74
C GLN A 97 5.32 1.80 0.53
N THR A 98 6.01 1.33 -0.50
CA THR A 98 5.40 0.93 -1.78
C THR A 98 5.13 -0.58 -1.87
N VAL A 99 5.99 -1.40 -1.26
CA VAL A 99 5.88 -2.86 -1.32
C VAL A 99 4.86 -3.34 -0.29
N LYS A 100 3.73 -3.81 -0.79
CA LYS A 100 2.75 -4.55 0.01
C LYS A 100 3.06 -6.04 -0.10
N ILE A 101 3.43 -6.65 1.03
CA ILE A 101 3.60 -8.10 1.12
C ILE A 101 2.22 -8.73 1.28
N GLN A 102 1.81 -9.53 0.30
CA GLN A 102 0.56 -10.28 0.41
C GLN A 102 0.81 -11.55 1.24
N SER A 103 0.04 -11.71 2.33
CA SER A 103 0.16 -12.87 3.23
C SER A 103 -0.43 -14.16 2.67
N TYR A 104 -1.12 -14.10 1.53
CA TYR A 104 -1.83 -15.23 0.95
C TYR A 104 -1.29 -15.55 -0.44
N GLN A 105 -0.98 -16.83 -0.69
CA GLN A 105 -0.58 -17.35 -1.99
C GLN A 105 -1.58 -18.42 -2.42
N ALA A 106 -2.00 -18.38 -3.69
CA ALA A 106 -2.90 -19.39 -4.23
C ALA A 106 -2.16 -20.73 -4.34
N LYS A 107 -2.60 -21.74 -3.56
CA LYS A 107 -2.03 -23.10 -3.59
C LYS A 107 -2.39 -23.86 -4.87
N TYR A 108 -3.52 -23.52 -5.48
CA TYR A 108 -4.04 -24.19 -6.67
C TYR A 108 -4.25 -23.19 -7.79
N ASN A 109 -3.85 -23.54 -9.01
CA ASN A 109 -3.94 -22.67 -10.18
C ASN A 109 -5.37 -22.30 -10.60
N PHE A 110 -6.40 -23.01 -10.11
CA PHE A 110 -7.79 -22.69 -10.37
C PHE A 110 -8.36 -21.63 -9.41
N VAL A 111 -7.71 -21.41 -8.26
CA VAL A 111 -8.13 -20.38 -7.31
C VAL A 111 -7.52 -19.06 -7.77
N SER A 112 -8.35 -18.23 -8.42
CA SER A 112 -7.94 -16.88 -8.80
C SER A 112 -7.58 -16.07 -7.56
N THR A 113 -6.51 -15.27 -7.64
CA THR A 113 -6.09 -14.35 -6.59
C THR A 113 -7.19 -13.37 -6.18
N ILE A 114 -8.10 -13.05 -7.11
CA ILE A 114 -9.33 -12.26 -6.89
C ILE A 114 -10.20 -12.86 -5.78
N LEU A 115 -10.35 -14.19 -5.73
CA LEU A 115 -11.19 -14.85 -4.73
C LEU A 115 -10.62 -14.70 -3.31
N ILE A 116 -9.30 -14.56 -3.19
CA ILE A 116 -8.61 -14.48 -1.91
C ILE A 116 -8.64 -13.06 -1.36
N THR A 117 -8.59 -12.04 -2.23
CA THR A 117 -8.56 -10.63 -1.82
C THR A 117 -9.93 -9.98 -1.77
N ASP A 118 -10.77 -10.25 -2.76
CA ASP A 118 -11.94 -9.40 -3.01
C ASP A 118 -13.18 -9.94 -2.30
N ILE A 119 -13.28 -11.26 -2.12
CA ILE A 119 -14.41 -11.88 -1.40
C ILE A 119 -14.44 -11.47 0.08
N PRO A 120 -13.34 -11.56 0.86
CA PRO A 120 -13.36 -11.12 2.24
C PRO A 120 -13.69 -9.64 2.38
N LEU A 121 -13.16 -8.82 1.47
CA LEU A 121 -13.42 -7.39 1.43
C LEU A 121 -14.89 -7.09 1.11
N PHE A 122 -15.48 -7.82 0.17
CA PHE A 122 -16.91 -7.75 -0.14
C PHE A 122 -17.76 -8.07 1.09
N PHE A 123 -17.48 -9.18 1.78
CA PHE A 123 -18.22 -9.54 2.99
C PHE A 123 -18.04 -8.53 4.12
N GLN A 124 -16.85 -7.96 4.27
CA GLN A 124 -16.60 -6.89 5.23
C GLN A 124 -17.46 -5.66 4.91
N TYR A 125 -17.56 -5.27 3.63
CA TYR A 125 -18.45 -4.18 3.22
C TYR A 125 -19.92 -4.52 3.45
N VAL A 126 -20.38 -5.71 3.05
CA VAL A 126 -21.75 -6.15 3.28
C VAL A 126 -22.08 -6.08 4.78
N ALA A 127 -21.24 -6.64 5.64
CA ALA A 127 -21.42 -6.59 7.08
C ALA A 127 -21.48 -5.15 7.61
N ALA A 128 -20.57 -4.27 7.16
CA ALA A 128 -20.54 -2.87 7.58
C ALA A 128 -21.80 -2.11 7.12
N PHE A 129 -22.23 -2.28 5.88
CA PHE A 129 -23.44 -1.64 5.35
C PHE A 129 -24.71 -2.17 6.03
N SER A 130 -24.82 -3.47 6.24
CA SER A 130 -25.93 -4.07 6.98
C SER A 130 -26.01 -3.56 8.41
N PHE A 131 -24.86 -3.45 9.09
CA PHE A 131 -24.81 -2.89 10.44
C PHE A 131 -25.23 -1.41 10.47
N ALA A 132 -24.74 -0.60 9.52
CA ALA A 132 -25.14 0.80 9.41
C ALA A 132 -26.65 0.95 9.15
N LEU A 133 -27.22 0.18 8.22
CA LEU A 133 -28.65 0.17 7.92
C LEU A 133 -29.47 -0.27 9.14
N ALA A 134 -29.06 -1.33 9.83
CA ALA A 134 -29.72 -1.79 11.05
C ALA A 134 -29.69 -0.72 12.14
N PHE A 135 -28.55 -0.05 12.31
CA PHE A 135 -28.42 1.05 13.26
C PHE A 135 -29.36 2.21 12.90
N PHE A 136 -29.37 2.68 11.64
CA PHE A 136 -30.26 3.76 11.20
C PHE A 136 -31.74 3.41 11.39
N ASN A 137 -32.13 2.17 11.08
CA ASN A 137 -33.50 1.71 11.28
C ASN A 137 -33.89 1.63 12.75
N ALA A 138 -32.95 1.44 13.67
CA ALA A 138 -33.22 1.40 15.11
C ALA A 138 -33.33 2.78 15.77
N VAL A 139 -32.82 3.85 15.14
CA VAL A 139 -32.88 5.21 15.71
C VAL A 139 -34.34 5.70 15.77
N PRO A 140 -34.82 6.23 16.91
CA PRO A 140 -36.17 6.76 17.03
C PRO A 140 -36.32 8.08 16.25
N CYS A 141 -36.57 7.96 14.96
CA CYS A 141 -36.82 9.06 14.02
C CYS A 141 -38.19 8.90 13.35
N TYR A 142 -38.76 9.99 12.87
CA TYR A 142 -39.96 9.92 12.03
C TYR A 142 -39.70 9.14 10.75
N ALA A 143 -40.65 8.28 10.37
CA ALA A 143 -40.62 7.45 9.16
C ALA A 143 -39.57 6.33 9.12
N PHE A 144 -38.91 6.04 10.24
CA PHE A 144 -38.04 4.87 10.42
C PHE A 144 -38.68 3.86 11.38
N ASP A 145 -38.25 2.59 11.31
CA ASP A 145 -38.75 1.51 12.16
C ASP A 145 -38.55 1.79 13.66
N GLY A 146 -37.54 2.58 14.01
CA GLY A 146 -37.22 3.00 15.38
C GLY A 146 -38.36 3.72 16.10
N GLN A 147 -39.29 4.36 15.38
CA GLN A 147 -40.47 4.97 16.00
C GLN A 147 -41.38 3.91 16.64
N TYR A 148 -41.57 2.77 15.97
CA TYR A 148 -42.41 1.68 16.45
C TYR A 148 -41.68 0.85 17.51
N ILE A 149 -40.36 0.65 17.34
CA ILE A 149 -39.52 0.02 18.35
C ILE A 149 -39.59 0.79 19.67
N LEU A 150 -39.49 2.13 19.63
CA LEU A 150 -39.60 2.97 20.82
C LEU A 150 -40.98 2.85 21.49
N LEU A 151 -42.06 2.88 20.69
CA LEU A 151 -43.42 2.72 21.21
C LEU A 151 -43.61 1.37 21.91
N ALA A 152 -43.19 0.28 21.27
CA ALA A 152 -43.28 -1.07 21.83
C ALA A 152 -42.43 -1.21 23.11
N LEU A 153 -41.24 -0.61 23.14
CA LEU A 153 -40.35 -0.64 24.29
C LEU A 153 -40.93 0.14 25.49
N ILE A 154 -41.58 1.28 25.23
CA ILE A 154 -42.27 2.06 26.28
C ILE A 154 -43.50 1.32 26.80
N GLU A 155 -44.28 0.71 25.91
CA GLU A 155 -45.44 -0.11 26.29
C GLU A 155 -45.02 -1.30 27.17
N TYR A 156 -43.92 -1.96 26.81
CA TYR A 156 -43.38 -3.09 27.58
C TYR A 156 -42.81 -2.68 28.94
N LEU A 157 -41.97 -1.63 28.98
CA LEU A 157 -41.26 -1.24 30.21
C LEU A 157 -42.14 -0.47 31.20
N SER A 158 -43.13 0.27 30.72
CA SER A 158 -43.97 1.07 31.60
C SER A 158 -45.39 1.26 31.05
N PRO A 159 -46.28 0.28 31.30
CA PRO A 159 -47.68 0.35 30.89
C PRO A 159 -48.40 1.60 31.43
N SER A 160 -47.98 2.09 32.61
CA SER A 160 -48.52 3.30 33.23
C SER A 160 -48.12 4.59 32.50
N LEU A 161 -46.92 4.62 31.89
CA LEU A 161 -46.45 5.72 31.04
C LEU A 161 -47.03 5.67 29.63
N TYR A 162 -47.42 4.49 29.15
CA TYR A 162 -48.18 4.34 27.90
C TYR A 162 -49.62 4.85 28.06
N GLN A 163 -50.28 4.49 29.18
CA GLN A 163 -51.66 4.89 29.46
C GLN A 163 -51.80 6.38 29.81
N ARG A 164 -50.81 6.95 30.52
CA ARG A 164 -50.72 8.40 30.71
C ARG A 164 -50.20 9.02 29.41
N ARG A 165 -50.89 10.05 28.93
CA ARG A 165 -50.63 10.88 27.73
C ARG A 165 -49.21 11.51 27.67
N HIS A 166 -48.14 10.71 27.77
CA HIS A 166 -46.74 11.14 27.64
C HIS A 166 -46.30 11.24 26.17
N ASN A 167 -47.24 11.64 25.30
CA ASN A 167 -46.97 11.98 23.90
C ASN A 167 -45.81 12.97 23.77
N ARG A 168 -45.61 13.87 24.74
CA ARG A 168 -44.52 14.86 24.69
C ARG A 168 -43.12 14.25 24.72
N LEU A 169 -42.89 13.17 25.48
CA LEU A 169 -41.56 12.54 25.55
C LEU A 169 -41.25 11.75 24.29
N ILE A 170 -42.23 11.00 23.79
CA ILE A 170 -42.13 10.26 22.52
C ILE A 170 -41.92 11.26 21.37
N LEU A 171 -42.73 12.31 21.31
CA LEU A 171 -42.63 13.37 20.30
C LEU A 171 -41.26 14.07 20.37
N PHE A 172 -40.78 14.39 21.57
CA PHE A 172 -39.47 15.01 21.76
C PHE A 172 -38.34 14.09 21.27
N SER A 173 -38.38 12.80 21.63
CA SER A 173 -37.39 11.82 21.16
C SER A 173 -37.39 11.70 19.63
N LEU A 174 -38.57 11.64 19.01
CA LEU A 174 -38.72 11.54 17.55
C LEU A 174 -38.24 12.80 16.84
N ILE A 175 -38.63 13.99 17.32
CA ILE A 175 -38.17 15.28 16.76
C ILE A 175 -36.67 15.40 16.91
N PHE A 176 -36.12 15.12 18.10
CA PHE A 176 -34.69 15.20 18.36
C PHE A 176 -33.90 14.25 17.45
N GLY A 177 -34.31 12.99 17.33
CA GLY A 177 -33.69 12.02 16.42
C GLY A 177 -33.73 12.49 14.96
N THR A 178 -34.89 12.98 14.51
CA THR A 178 -35.07 13.46 13.13
C THR A 178 -34.21 14.69 12.83
N CYS A 179 -34.17 15.66 13.75
CA CYS A 179 -33.31 16.84 13.62
C CYS A 179 -31.82 16.46 13.58
N LEU A 180 -31.39 15.56 14.48
CA LEU A 180 -30.01 15.10 14.51
C LEU A 180 -29.61 14.42 13.20
N LEU A 181 -30.50 13.57 12.65
CA LEU A 181 -30.28 12.90 11.37
C LEU A 181 -30.17 13.90 10.21
N ILE A 182 -31.09 14.86 10.12
CA ILE A 182 -31.07 15.91 9.08
C ILE A 182 -29.78 16.74 9.15
N ILE A 183 -29.36 17.13 10.37
CA ILE A 183 -28.13 17.92 10.56
C ILE A 183 -26.91 17.11 10.12
N ASN A 184 -26.81 15.83 10.51
CA ASN A 184 -25.68 14.99 10.13
C ASN A 184 -25.61 14.75 8.62
N ILE A 185 -26.75 14.47 7.98
CA ILE A 185 -26.81 14.32 6.51
C ILE A 185 -26.43 15.64 5.83
N SER A 186 -26.95 16.77 6.29
CA SER A 186 -26.64 18.09 5.69
C SER A 186 -25.16 18.43 5.85
N LEU A 187 -24.56 18.15 7.01
CA LEU A 187 -23.13 18.37 7.25
C LEU A 187 -22.26 17.44 6.39
N ALA A 188 -22.66 16.18 6.22
CA ALA A 188 -21.98 15.24 5.34
C ALA A 188 -22.00 15.71 3.88
N PHE A 189 -23.15 16.17 3.39
CA PHE A 189 -23.26 16.77 2.06
C PHE A 189 -22.42 18.02 1.92
N ALA A 190 -22.50 18.95 2.89
CA ALA A 190 -21.71 20.18 2.86
C ALA A 190 -20.21 19.88 2.79
N ARG A 191 -19.71 18.93 3.60
CA ARG A 191 -18.30 18.52 3.61
C ARG A 191 -17.88 17.76 2.35
N TYR A 192 -18.80 17.11 1.64
CA TYR A 192 -18.48 16.44 0.38
C TYR A 192 -18.33 17.44 -0.78
N PHE A 193 -19.09 18.54 -0.75
CA PHE A 193 -19.09 19.56 -1.80
C PHE A 193 -18.08 20.71 -1.58
N LEU A 194 -17.58 20.91 -0.36
CA LEU A 194 -16.52 21.87 0.01
C LEU A 194 -15.15 21.18 0.08
#